data_AF-A0A7D5TES6-F1
#
_entry.id   AF-A0A7D5TES6-F1
#
_cell.length_a   1.000
_cell.length_b   1.000
_cell.length_c   1.000
_cell.angle_alpha   90.00
_cell.angle_beta   90.00
_cell.angle_gamma   90.00
#
_symmetry.space_group_name_H-M   'P 1'
#
loop_
_entity.id
_entity.type
_entity.pdbx_description
1 polymer ?
#
loop_
_entity_poly.entity_id
_entity_poly.type
_entity_poly.pdbx_seq_one_letter_code
_entity_poly.pdbx_strand_id
1 'polypeptide(L)'
;MIGTDPFCPESGAPLSRDRHYDELGRGKRAVTTTDRSAAAGTAGELTNGAVRSARTALLTYFERCHQRHGDADDELYRRGSVALRRLKSAASGRQEWDVHVWFALKHRLASAEYDVEWMNDHATLRCPHCAGRLRYRRTPGGVVATCGVDCDGSGGDALAAIRETVASLYAAAFDADPPETDALLQF
;
A
#
# COMPACT_ATOMS: atom_id res chain seq x y z
N MET A 1 -3.00 -3.70 3.41
CA MET A 1 -3.54 -2.61 2.57
C MET A 1 -4.99 -2.86 2.16
N ILE A 2 -5.81 -1.81 2.16
CA ILE A 2 -7.21 -1.84 1.71
C ILE A 2 -7.26 -1.55 0.21
N GLY A 3 -7.83 -2.43 -0.61
CA GLY A 3 -7.72 -2.30 -2.06
C GLY A 3 -8.28 -3.46 -2.84
N THR A 4 -7.80 -3.56 -4.08
CA THR A 4 -8.06 -4.66 -5.01
C THR A 4 -7.55 -6.00 -4.46
N ASP A 5 -6.36 -5.98 -3.85
CA ASP A 5 -5.68 -7.15 -3.28
C ASP A 5 -5.53 -7.04 -1.75
N PRO A 6 -6.63 -7.07 -0.98
CA PRO A 6 -6.53 -6.98 0.47
C PRO A 6 -5.84 -8.23 1.05
N PHE A 7 -5.15 -8.04 2.16
CA PHE A 7 -4.38 -9.09 2.84
C PHE A 7 -4.51 -8.95 4.37
N CYS A 8 -4.24 -10.04 5.11
CA CYS A 8 -4.24 -10.03 6.57
C CYS A 8 -3.17 -9.04 7.09
N PRO A 9 -3.53 -8.01 7.87
CA PRO A 9 -2.59 -6.98 8.29
C PRO A 9 -1.49 -7.48 9.24
N GLU A 10 -1.63 -8.68 9.80
CA GLU A 10 -0.68 -9.26 10.74
C GLU A 10 0.25 -10.28 10.08
N SER A 11 -0.30 -11.22 9.30
CA SER A 11 0.48 -12.28 8.64
C SER A 11 0.86 -11.98 7.20
N GLY A 12 0.14 -11.09 6.54
CA GLY A 12 0.27 -10.83 5.10
C GLY A 12 -0.44 -11.87 4.24
N ALA A 13 -1.09 -12.86 4.83
CA ALA A 13 -1.79 -13.93 4.11
C ALA A 13 -2.90 -13.38 3.21
N PRO A 14 -3.19 -14.05 2.07
CA PRO A 14 -4.29 -13.65 1.21
C PRO A 14 -5.63 -13.81 1.93
N LEU A 15 -6.64 -13.11 1.42
CA LEU A 15 -8.01 -13.25 1.89
C LEU A 15 -8.82 -14.11 0.91
N SER A 16 -9.83 -14.79 1.42
CA SER A 16 -10.78 -15.58 0.63
C SER A 16 -11.49 -14.72 -0.41
N ARG A 17 -12.01 -15.37 -1.46
CA ARG A 17 -12.87 -14.69 -2.44
C ARG A 17 -14.25 -14.40 -1.84
N ASP A 18 -14.74 -15.33 -1.02
CA ASP A 18 -16.06 -15.28 -0.40
C ASP A 18 -16.16 -14.16 0.63
N ARG A 19 -17.32 -13.49 0.62
CA ARG A 19 -17.63 -12.39 1.53
C ARG A 19 -18.60 -12.86 2.60
N HIS A 20 -18.28 -12.54 3.85
CA HIS A 20 -19.13 -12.69 5.02
C HIS A 20 -19.62 -11.32 5.44
N TYR A 21 -20.92 -11.12 5.48
CA TYR A 21 -21.52 -9.85 5.85
C TYR A 21 -21.83 -9.83 7.34
N ASP A 22 -21.47 -8.75 8.02
CA ASP A 22 -21.91 -8.53 9.40
C ASP A 22 -23.35 -7.98 9.46
N GLU A 23 -23.86 -7.78 10.67
CA GLU A 23 -25.22 -7.28 10.92
C GLU A 23 -25.49 -5.90 10.30
N LEU A 24 -24.44 -5.14 9.99
CA LEU A 24 -24.53 -3.83 9.34
C LEU A 24 -24.35 -3.92 7.81
N GLY A 25 -24.33 -5.14 7.25
CA GLY A 25 -24.12 -5.38 5.83
C GLY A 25 -22.70 -5.11 5.35
N ARG A 26 -21.70 -5.03 6.24
CA ARG A 26 -20.30 -4.82 5.86
C ARG A 26 -19.67 -6.16 5.52
N GLY A 27 -19.37 -6.37 4.25
CA GLY A 27 -18.70 -7.59 3.78
C GLY A 27 -17.23 -7.63 4.23
N LYS A 28 -16.82 -8.73 4.84
CA LYS A 28 -15.44 -9.08 5.22
C LYS A 28 -15.03 -10.39 4.52
N ARG A 29 -13.73 -10.68 4.48
CA ARG A 29 -13.18 -11.92 3.90
C ARG A 29 -12.38 -12.68 4.95
N ALA A 30 -12.39 -14.00 4.87
CA ALA A 30 -11.62 -14.84 5.77
C ALA A 30 -10.14 -14.84 5.38
N VAL A 31 -9.23 -14.76 6.34
CA VAL A 31 -7.80 -14.98 6.10
C VAL A 31 -7.59 -16.44 5.69
N THR A 32 -6.95 -16.67 4.55
CA THR A 32 -6.66 -18.04 4.07
C THR A 32 -5.63 -18.72 4.96
N THR A 33 -5.77 -20.04 5.14
CA THR A 33 -4.77 -20.84 5.85
C THR A 33 -3.48 -20.97 5.04
N THR A 34 -2.39 -20.52 5.64
CA THR A 34 -1.00 -20.63 5.17
C THR A 34 -0.14 -20.87 6.40
N ASP A 35 1.10 -21.34 6.24
CA ASP A 35 2.02 -21.52 7.38
C ASP A 35 2.16 -20.23 8.21
N ARG A 36 2.25 -19.07 7.54
CA ARG A 36 2.36 -17.76 8.21
C ARG A 36 1.08 -17.36 8.95
N SER A 37 -0.11 -17.55 8.36
CA SER A 37 -1.37 -17.21 9.05
C SER A 37 -1.69 -18.19 10.18
N ALA A 38 -1.34 -19.47 10.05
CA ALA A 38 -1.45 -20.44 11.13
C ALA A 38 -0.52 -20.09 12.29
N ALA A 39 0.75 -19.79 12.01
CA ALA A 39 1.73 -19.37 13.02
C ALA A 39 1.33 -18.05 13.72
N ALA A 40 0.71 -17.13 12.99
CA ALA A 40 0.17 -15.88 13.55
C ALA A 40 -1.17 -16.05 14.29
N GLY A 41 -1.81 -17.22 14.24
CA GLY A 41 -3.14 -17.43 14.82
C GLY A 41 -4.28 -16.72 14.09
N THR A 42 -4.05 -16.25 12.87
CA THR A 42 -4.99 -15.40 12.11
C THR A 42 -5.83 -16.17 11.10
N ALA A 43 -5.59 -17.47 10.92
CA ALA A 43 -6.30 -18.29 9.95
C ALA A 43 -7.81 -18.29 10.22
N GLY A 44 -8.62 -17.97 9.21
CA GLY A 44 -10.09 -17.89 9.31
C GLY A 44 -10.63 -16.56 9.84
N GLU A 45 -9.78 -15.65 10.34
CA GLU A 45 -10.25 -14.35 10.83
C GLU A 45 -10.88 -13.52 9.72
N LEU A 46 -11.93 -12.74 10.06
CA LEU A 46 -12.64 -11.92 9.09
C LEU A 46 -12.07 -10.49 9.04
N THR A 47 -11.49 -10.11 7.91
CA THR A 47 -10.89 -8.78 7.68
C THR A 47 -11.08 -8.30 6.22
N ASN A 48 -10.84 -7.01 5.98
CA ASN A 48 -10.72 -6.43 4.63
C ASN A 48 -9.31 -5.85 4.40
N GLY A 49 -8.35 -6.33 5.20
CA GLY A 49 -7.07 -5.67 5.39
C GLY A 49 -7.20 -4.43 6.26
N ALA A 50 -6.09 -3.72 6.41
CA ALA A 50 -6.02 -2.47 7.15
C ALA A 50 -5.23 -1.42 6.34
N VAL A 51 -5.41 -0.16 6.72
CA VAL A 51 -4.57 0.95 6.24
C VAL A 51 -3.13 0.78 6.72
N ARG A 52 -2.92 0.16 7.89
CA ARG A 52 -1.60 -0.09 8.47
C ARG A 52 -1.47 -1.57 8.75
N SER A 53 -0.40 -2.18 8.26
CA SER A 53 -0.05 -3.57 8.56
C SER A 53 1.32 -3.66 9.23
N ALA A 54 1.55 -4.82 9.86
CA ALA A 54 2.87 -5.20 10.33
C ALA A 54 3.87 -5.19 9.15
N ARG A 55 5.14 -4.86 9.43
CA ARG A 55 6.19 -4.87 8.41
C ARG A 55 6.30 -6.22 7.71
N THR A 56 6.25 -7.30 8.49
CA THR A 56 6.30 -8.68 7.98
C THR A 56 5.12 -8.99 7.08
N ALA A 57 3.91 -8.54 7.42
CA ALA A 57 2.74 -8.69 6.57
C ALA A 57 2.90 -7.98 5.22
N LEU A 58 3.41 -6.74 5.21
CA LEU A 58 3.64 -5.99 3.98
C LEU A 58 4.78 -6.59 3.13
N LEU A 59 5.80 -7.20 3.75
CA LEU A 59 6.83 -7.95 3.04
C LEU A 59 6.28 -9.24 2.43
N THR A 60 5.50 -10.03 3.17
CA THR A 60 4.77 -11.21 2.62
C THR A 60 3.92 -10.80 1.42
N TYR A 61 3.24 -9.66 1.53
CA TYR A 61 2.42 -9.11 0.47
C TYR A 61 3.25 -8.76 -0.77
N PHE A 62 4.37 -8.06 -0.58
CA PHE A 62 5.33 -7.70 -1.62
C PHE A 62 5.86 -8.93 -2.37
N GLU A 63 6.39 -9.92 -1.65
CA GLU A 63 6.91 -11.18 -2.21
C GLU A 63 5.85 -11.87 -3.07
N ARG A 64 4.63 -12.00 -2.54
CA ARG A 64 3.52 -12.66 -3.25
C ARG A 64 3.09 -11.89 -4.50
N CYS A 65 3.07 -10.57 -4.45
CA CYS A 65 2.72 -9.76 -5.62
C CYS A 65 3.77 -9.92 -6.71
N HIS A 66 5.06 -9.84 -6.38
CA HIS A 66 6.13 -10.09 -7.33
C HIS A 66 6.02 -11.46 -8.02
N GLN A 67 5.76 -12.52 -7.24
CA GLN A 67 5.60 -13.89 -7.75
C GLN A 67 4.43 -14.08 -8.74
N ARG A 68 3.52 -13.10 -8.88
CA ARG A 68 2.47 -13.12 -9.91
C ARG A 68 2.96 -12.58 -11.26
N HIS A 69 4.08 -11.86 -11.26
CA HIS A 69 4.65 -11.18 -12.42
C HIS A 69 6.02 -11.73 -12.84
N GLY A 70 6.66 -12.56 -12.00
CA GLY A 70 7.94 -13.18 -12.30
C GLY A 70 8.32 -14.29 -11.32
N ASP A 71 9.51 -14.86 -11.54
CA ASP A 71 10.09 -15.88 -10.66
C ASP A 71 10.56 -15.26 -9.33
N ALA A 72 10.86 -16.11 -8.34
CA ALA A 72 11.42 -15.62 -7.09
C ALA A 72 12.78 -14.94 -7.30
N ASP A 73 12.95 -13.76 -6.69
CA ASP A 73 14.19 -12.98 -6.73
C ASP A 73 14.65 -12.64 -5.31
N ASP A 74 15.63 -13.41 -4.83
CA ASP A 74 16.16 -13.28 -3.47
C ASP A 74 16.84 -11.94 -3.21
N GLU A 75 17.47 -11.32 -4.22
CA GLU A 75 18.13 -10.03 -4.06
C GLU A 75 17.10 -8.90 -4.00
N LEU A 76 16.08 -8.93 -4.88
CA LEU A 76 14.94 -8.01 -4.79
C LEU A 76 14.25 -8.11 -3.42
N TYR A 77 13.99 -9.32 -2.92
CA TYR A 77 13.35 -9.51 -1.61
C TYR A 77 14.21 -9.03 -0.45
N ARG A 78 15.53 -9.27 -0.51
CA ARG A 78 16.47 -8.76 0.48
C ARG A 78 16.49 -7.23 0.49
N ARG A 79 16.58 -6.60 -0.68
CA ARG A 79 16.55 -5.13 -0.82
C ARG A 79 15.22 -4.56 -0.37
N GLY A 80 14.11 -5.17 -0.77
CA GLY A 80 12.77 -4.78 -0.36
C GLY A 80 12.58 -4.87 1.15
N SER A 81 13.06 -5.93 1.79
CA SER A 81 13.01 -6.10 3.25
C SER A 81 13.79 -5.01 4.00
N VAL A 82 15.00 -4.68 3.56
CA VAL A 82 15.80 -3.60 4.15
C VAL A 82 15.12 -2.24 3.97
N ALA A 83 14.61 -1.94 2.78
CA ALA A 83 13.90 -0.69 2.50
C ALA A 83 12.61 -0.58 3.33
N LEU A 84 11.80 -1.63 3.38
CA LEU A 84 10.57 -1.68 4.19
C LEU A 84 10.85 -1.48 5.68
N ARG A 85 11.95 -2.04 6.20
CA ARG A 85 12.36 -1.80 7.58
C ARG A 85 12.60 -0.32 7.83
N ARG A 86 13.38 0.35 6.98
CA ARG A 86 13.67 1.78 7.14
C ARG A 86 12.40 2.63 7.01
N LEU A 87 11.59 2.39 5.98
CA LEU A 87 10.34 3.09 5.73
C LEU A 87 9.37 2.96 6.90
N LYS A 88 9.11 1.74 7.38
CA LYS A 88 8.20 1.52 8.52
C LYS A 88 8.74 2.09 9.83
N SER A 89 10.06 2.19 10.00
CA SER A 89 10.67 2.80 11.19
C SER A 89 10.63 4.33 11.18
N ALA A 90 10.75 4.95 10.00
CA ALA A 90 10.69 6.41 9.86
C ALA A 90 9.25 6.96 9.79
N ALA A 91 8.30 6.12 9.37
CA ALA A 91 6.92 6.55 9.17
C ALA A 91 6.25 7.01 10.47
N SER A 92 5.57 8.17 10.39
CA SER A 92 4.72 8.69 11.46
C SER A 92 3.37 9.16 10.94
N GLY A 93 2.32 9.03 11.77
CA GLY A 93 0.99 9.52 11.44
C GLY A 93 0.41 8.93 10.15
N ARG A 94 0.21 9.78 9.13
CA ARG A 94 -0.33 9.34 7.82
C ARG A 94 0.68 8.58 6.98
N GLN A 95 1.98 8.77 7.20
CA GLN A 95 3.02 8.04 6.49
C GLN A 95 3.00 6.54 6.81
N GLU A 96 2.46 6.15 7.97
CA GLU A 96 2.35 4.74 8.40
C GLU A 96 1.42 3.90 7.51
N TRP A 97 0.61 4.55 6.67
CA TRP A 97 -0.31 3.86 5.79
C TRP A 97 0.46 3.05 4.74
N ASP A 98 0.09 1.78 4.61
CA ASP A 98 0.74 0.82 3.74
C ASP A 98 0.84 1.32 2.30
N VAL A 99 -0.15 2.09 1.83
CA VAL A 99 -0.14 2.65 0.48
C VAL A 99 1.00 3.64 0.28
N HIS A 100 1.28 4.50 1.26
CA HIS A 100 2.39 5.46 1.18
C HIS A 100 3.74 4.73 1.28
N VAL A 101 3.85 3.77 2.20
CA VAL A 101 5.03 2.91 2.34
C VAL A 101 5.29 2.14 1.03
N TRP A 102 4.25 1.63 0.38
CA TRP A 102 4.33 0.87 -0.86
C TRP A 102 4.87 1.70 -2.02
N PHE A 103 4.36 2.92 -2.20
CA PHE A 103 4.87 3.79 -3.26
C PHE A 103 6.28 4.34 -2.98
N ALA A 104 6.61 4.59 -1.71
CA ALA A 104 7.99 4.92 -1.33
C ALA A 104 8.95 3.74 -1.57
N LEU A 105 8.50 2.51 -1.31
CA LEU A 105 9.25 1.29 -1.63
C LEU A 105 9.44 1.14 -3.14
N LYS A 106 8.38 1.31 -3.94
CA LYS A 106 8.46 1.26 -5.41
C LYS A 106 9.53 2.22 -5.91
N HIS A 107 9.47 3.49 -5.48
CA HIS A 107 10.46 4.49 -5.89
C HIS A 107 11.88 4.05 -5.50
N ARG A 108 12.09 3.56 -4.27
CA ARG A 108 13.40 3.09 -3.82
C ARG A 108 13.98 1.98 -4.70
N LEU A 109 13.14 1.02 -5.08
CA LEU A 109 13.56 -0.12 -5.90
C LEU A 109 13.79 0.29 -7.35
N ALA A 110 12.93 1.14 -7.90
CA ALA A 110 13.10 1.69 -9.25
C ALA A 110 14.40 2.51 -9.37
N SER A 111 14.74 3.33 -8.37
CA SER A 111 16.03 4.05 -8.33
C SER A 111 17.25 3.13 -8.21
N ALA A 112 17.06 1.86 -7.86
CA ALA A 112 18.07 0.82 -7.86
C ALA A 112 17.97 -0.10 -9.10
N GLU A 113 17.27 0.36 -10.15
CA GLU A 113 17.13 -0.29 -11.46
C GLU A 113 16.38 -1.63 -11.45
N TYR A 114 15.57 -1.89 -10.43
CA TYR A 114 14.65 -3.03 -10.45
C TYR A 114 13.40 -2.71 -11.28
N ASP A 115 12.93 -3.68 -12.07
CA ASP A 115 11.63 -3.59 -12.75
C ASP A 115 10.50 -3.83 -11.73
N VAL A 116 9.87 -2.74 -11.32
CA VAL A 116 8.83 -2.72 -10.28
C VAL A 116 7.55 -2.03 -10.72
N GLU A 117 7.32 -1.91 -12.03
CA GLU A 117 6.08 -1.29 -12.53
C GLU A 117 4.82 -2.09 -12.17
N TRP A 118 4.95 -3.41 -11.99
CA TRP A 118 3.90 -4.30 -11.48
C TRP A 118 3.36 -3.87 -10.10
N MET A 119 4.12 -3.10 -9.32
CA MET A 119 3.68 -2.62 -8.01
C MET A 119 2.46 -1.68 -8.10
N ASN A 120 2.26 -0.98 -9.23
CA ASN A 120 1.12 -0.08 -9.39
C ASN A 120 -0.23 -0.84 -9.34
N ASP A 121 -0.27 -2.08 -9.84
CA ASP A 121 -1.49 -2.89 -9.90
C ASP A 121 -1.95 -3.38 -8.53
N HIS A 122 -1.04 -3.40 -7.55
CA HIS A 122 -1.24 -3.98 -6.23
C HIS A 122 -1.42 -2.95 -5.11
N ALA A 123 -1.68 -1.68 -5.47
CA ALA A 123 -2.03 -0.66 -4.50
C ALA A 123 -3.14 0.24 -5.04
N THR A 124 -4.18 0.43 -4.23
CA THR A 124 -5.23 1.40 -4.53
C THR A 124 -4.99 2.66 -3.70
N LEU A 125 -4.73 3.79 -4.36
CA LEU A 125 -4.66 5.08 -3.66
C LEU A 125 -5.95 5.39 -2.89
N ARG A 126 -5.77 5.99 -1.72
CA ARG A 126 -6.84 6.35 -0.78
C ARG A 126 -6.72 7.81 -0.42
N CYS A 127 -7.85 8.43 -0.08
CA CYS A 127 -7.86 9.80 0.44
C CYS A 127 -6.93 9.88 1.68
N PRO A 128 -5.92 10.76 1.70
CA PRO A 128 -4.94 10.83 2.78
C PRO A 128 -5.53 11.31 4.11
N HIS A 129 -6.78 11.79 4.11
CA HIS A 129 -7.48 12.26 5.30
C HIS A 129 -8.37 11.18 5.94
N CYS A 130 -9.16 10.45 5.14
CA CYS A 130 -10.17 9.50 5.65
C CYS A 130 -9.99 8.05 5.19
N ALA A 131 -8.94 7.75 4.41
CA ALA A 131 -8.73 6.46 3.74
C ALA A 131 -9.86 6.04 2.77
N GLY A 132 -10.77 6.96 2.45
CA GLY A 132 -11.86 6.77 1.51
C GLY A 132 -11.39 6.53 0.08
N ARG A 133 -12.32 6.03 -0.76
CA ARG A 133 -12.07 5.89 -2.20
C ARG A 133 -11.89 7.27 -2.84
N LEU A 134 -10.95 7.36 -3.77
CA LEU A 134 -10.76 8.52 -4.62
C LEU A 134 -11.61 8.42 -5.88
N ARG A 135 -12.07 9.57 -6.39
CA ARG A 135 -12.68 9.74 -7.71
C ARG A 135 -11.67 10.40 -8.63
N TYR A 136 -11.44 9.84 -9.80
CA TYR A 136 -10.46 10.35 -10.75
C TYR A 136 -11.14 11.08 -11.90
N ARG A 137 -10.57 12.20 -12.33
CA ARG A 137 -11.01 12.96 -13.51
C ARG A 137 -9.79 13.40 -14.32
N ARG A 138 -9.86 13.25 -15.65
CA ARG A 138 -8.89 13.86 -16.56
C ARG A 138 -9.19 15.35 -16.76
N THR A 139 -8.15 16.17 -16.75
CA THR A 139 -8.18 17.61 -17.01
C THR A 139 -7.09 17.97 -18.02
N PRO A 140 -7.09 19.18 -18.60
CA PRO A 140 -5.98 19.62 -19.46
C PRO A 140 -4.61 19.61 -18.77
N GLY A 141 -4.56 19.74 -17.44
CA GLY A 141 -3.34 19.67 -16.63
C GLY A 141 -2.99 18.27 -16.12
N GLY A 142 -3.69 17.22 -16.57
CA GLY A 142 -3.46 15.83 -16.14
C GLY A 142 -4.61 15.23 -15.33
N VAL A 143 -4.31 14.16 -14.59
CA VAL A 143 -5.28 13.46 -13.74
C VAL A 143 -5.36 14.12 -12.38
N VAL A 144 -6.58 14.37 -11.93
CA VAL A 144 -6.91 14.87 -10.58
C VAL A 144 -7.68 13.80 -9.84
N ALA A 145 -7.43 13.63 -8.54
CA ALA A 145 -8.18 12.71 -7.69
C ALA A 145 -8.82 13.42 -6.51
N THR A 146 -10.13 13.28 -6.32
CA THR A 146 -10.86 13.91 -5.20
C THR A 146 -11.42 12.88 -4.23
N CYS A 147 -11.64 13.27 -2.98
CA CYS A 147 -12.24 12.36 -1.99
C CYS A 147 -13.69 12.03 -2.36
N GLY A 148 -14.02 10.74 -2.46
CA GLY A 148 -15.34 10.29 -2.87
C GLY A 148 -16.46 10.58 -1.86
N VAL A 149 -16.12 10.89 -0.62
CA VAL A 149 -17.08 11.29 0.43
C VAL A 149 -16.89 12.75 0.87
N ASP A 150 -16.03 13.49 0.17
CA ASP A 150 -15.74 14.91 0.45
C ASP A 150 -15.45 15.19 1.94
N CYS A 151 -14.55 14.40 2.53
CA CYS A 151 -14.35 14.37 3.99
C CYS A 151 -13.80 15.66 4.60
N ASP A 152 -13.27 16.57 3.79
CA ASP A 152 -12.72 17.86 4.22
C ASP A 152 -13.41 19.07 3.56
N GLY A 153 -14.45 18.83 2.75
CA GLY A 153 -15.20 19.88 2.03
C GLY A 153 -14.37 20.67 1.02
N SER A 154 -13.11 20.29 0.76
CA SER A 154 -12.21 21.06 -0.09
C SER A 154 -12.44 20.79 -1.57
N GLY A 155 -12.97 19.60 -1.92
CA GLY A 155 -12.99 19.10 -3.29
C GLY A 155 -11.62 19.07 -3.97
N GLY A 156 -10.54 19.20 -3.20
CA GLY A 156 -9.18 19.41 -3.69
C GLY A 156 -8.55 18.16 -4.30
N ASP A 157 -7.47 18.36 -5.05
CA ASP A 157 -6.67 17.25 -5.59
C ASP A 157 -5.89 16.55 -4.48
N ALA A 158 -6.32 15.36 -4.13
CA ALA A 158 -5.68 14.50 -3.15
C ALA A 158 -4.33 13.95 -3.63
N LEU A 159 -4.04 13.94 -4.94
CA LEU A 159 -2.78 13.39 -5.46
C LEU A 159 -1.56 14.17 -4.97
N ALA A 160 -1.64 15.50 -4.93
CA ALA A 160 -0.56 16.35 -4.43
C ALA A 160 -0.19 15.98 -2.97
N ALA A 161 -1.19 15.92 -2.08
CA ALA A 161 -0.98 15.56 -0.69
C ALA A 161 -0.42 14.13 -0.51
N ILE A 162 -0.82 13.18 -1.37
CA ILE A 162 -0.27 11.83 -1.34
C ILE A 162 1.20 11.84 -1.79
N ARG A 163 1.54 12.53 -2.89
CA ARG A 163 2.92 12.63 -3.37
C ARG A 163 3.83 13.26 -2.32
N GLU A 164 3.40 14.35 -1.70
CA GLU A 164 4.13 15.00 -0.60
C GLU A 164 4.33 14.03 0.58
N THR A 165 3.30 13.27 0.96
CA THR A 165 3.40 12.28 2.04
C THR A 165 4.42 11.19 1.71
N VAL A 166 4.43 10.71 0.46
CA VAL A 166 5.38 9.68 -0.02
C VAL A 166 6.80 10.24 -0.09
N ALA A 167 6.99 11.44 -0.65
CA ALA A 167 8.29 12.10 -0.75
C ALA A 167 8.90 12.36 0.62
N SER A 168 8.09 12.90 1.55
CA SER A 168 8.50 13.17 2.93
C SER A 168 8.89 11.87 3.67
N LEU A 169 8.10 10.80 3.52
CA LEU A 169 8.44 9.49 4.08
C LEU A 169 9.76 8.96 3.50
N TYR A 170 9.95 9.07 2.18
CA TYR A 170 11.17 8.62 1.52
C TYR A 170 12.41 9.36 2.06
N ALA A 171 12.34 10.70 2.10
CA ALA A 171 13.42 11.53 2.64
C ALA A 171 13.78 11.15 4.09
N ALA A 172 12.77 11.00 4.94
CA ALA A 172 12.94 10.61 6.34
C ALA A 172 13.54 9.20 6.52
N ALA A 173 13.24 8.26 5.62
CA ALA A 173 13.70 6.88 5.73
C ALA A 173 15.13 6.65 5.22
N PHE A 174 15.62 7.53 4.35
CA PHE A 174 16.89 7.33 3.63
C PHE A 174 17.89 8.46 3.81
N ASP A 175 17.60 9.44 4.68
CA ASP A 175 18.42 10.64 4.91
C ASP A 175 18.82 11.30 3.58
N ALA A 176 17.83 11.42 2.68
CA ALA A 176 18.00 11.89 1.31
C ALA A 176 17.10 13.10 1.05
N ASP A 177 17.43 13.86 0.01
CA ASP A 177 16.52 14.89 -0.50
C ASP A 177 15.19 14.24 -0.92
N PRO A 178 14.05 14.91 -0.66
CA PRO A 178 12.77 14.41 -1.11
C PRO A 178 12.78 14.33 -2.65
N PRO A 179 12.36 13.21 -3.23
CA PRO A 179 12.25 13.11 -4.68
C PRO A 179 11.23 14.12 -5.19
N GLU A 180 11.39 14.54 -6.45
CA GLU A 180 10.39 15.37 -7.12
C GLU A 180 9.03 14.68 -7.07
N THR A 181 8.01 15.39 -6.59
CA THR A 181 6.68 14.81 -6.34
C THR A 181 6.05 14.26 -7.62
N ASP A 182 6.34 14.84 -8.77
CA ASP A 182 5.81 14.40 -10.07
C ASP A 182 6.53 13.14 -10.61
N ALA A 183 7.70 12.80 -10.05
CA ALA A 183 8.33 11.50 -10.26
C ALA A 183 7.64 10.39 -9.43
N LEU A 184 6.81 10.76 -8.45
CA LEU A 184 6.03 9.83 -7.65
C LEU A 184 4.60 9.68 -8.21
N LEU A 185 4.11 8.43 -8.25
CA LEU A 185 2.75 8.10 -8.71
C LEU A 185 2.51 8.51 -10.18
N GLN A 186 3.41 8.10 -11.08
CA GLN A 186 3.18 8.22 -12.52
C GLN A 186 2.18 7.14 -12.97
N PHE A 187 1.16 7.56 -13.71
CA PHE A 187 0.03 6.76 -14.21
C PHE A 187 -0.09 6.85 -15.72
#